data_AF-A0A7W0UA69-F1
#
_entry.id   AF-A0A7W0UA69-F1
#
_cell.length_a   1.000
_cell.length_b   1.000
_cell.length_c   1.000
_cell.angle_alpha   90.00
_cell.angle_beta   90.00
_cell.angle_gamma   90.00
#
_symmetry.space_group_name_H-M   'P 1'
#
loop_
_entity.id
_entity.type
_entity.pdbx_description
1 polymer ?
#
loop_
_entity_poly.entity_id
_entity_poly.type
_entity_poly.pdbx_seq_one_letter_code
_entity_poly.pdbx_strand_id
1 'polypeptide(L)'
;MSSRRVLVTGLSTYWGGRLAEALEASEEVEAIIGVDSRDPTRELERTEFVRVGTQHSLLRRIVEAAEIDTVVDTRLIIDSVWASPGRAHENNVIGTMNVLAACGGPDSTVRKLVFKSSAHYYGCARDDPAFFTEDMERPHPPRTSLERDIVEAEAAVADFAEKSPDVSVSILRFANVLGPDVRTSHRALFGLPAVPVVLGFDPRYQFVHEDDVVGALRHVVHADLPGVFNVGADGVLALSEVVALLGKRSAPVLPPWGTGLAAATLRRVGIDLSPEMLGQLRYGRGLDNRLLKATGFAYRYTTRETVLKLAEQLRLAPILRGAGEPYRYEREVEEFLRRSPHVNRNRGRRREGANGRAAPVAGYEDLEASELGTLLGSLEPDDLTALREHERATGARVDVLAAIDAALAAR
;
A
#
# COMPACT_ATOMS: atom_id res chain seq x y z
N MET A 1 19.03 -23.80 -2.68
CA MET A 1 17.72 -23.26 -2.22
C MET A 1 16.97 -22.88 -3.48
N SER A 2 15.74 -23.35 -3.67
CA SER A 2 14.95 -22.98 -4.86
C SER A 2 14.71 -21.47 -4.81
N SER A 3 15.22 -20.75 -5.81
CA SER A 3 15.03 -19.32 -5.96
C SER A 3 13.63 -19.06 -6.51
N ARG A 4 12.91 -18.06 -5.97
CA ARG A 4 11.48 -17.83 -6.29
C ARG A 4 11.32 -16.92 -7.51
N ARG A 5 10.36 -17.22 -8.36
CA ARG A 5 9.98 -16.49 -9.56
C ARG A 5 8.54 -16.00 -9.36
N VAL A 6 8.42 -14.71 -9.09
CA VAL A 6 7.19 -14.10 -8.59
C VAL A 6 6.50 -13.29 -9.69
N LEU A 7 5.21 -13.57 -9.92
CA LEU A 7 4.33 -12.76 -10.75
C LEU A 7 3.46 -11.85 -9.89
N VAL A 8 3.60 -10.54 -10.01
CA VAL A 8 2.75 -9.54 -9.35
C VAL A 8 1.69 -9.03 -10.33
N THR A 9 0.44 -9.42 -10.11
CA THR A 9 -0.68 -8.85 -10.89
C THR A 9 -1.14 -7.55 -10.22
N GLY A 10 -1.33 -6.51 -11.03
CA GLY A 10 -1.63 -5.16 -10.54
C GLY A 10 -0.39 -4.33 -10.25
N LEU A 11 0.68 -4.49 -11.02
CA LEU A 11 1.94 -3.75 -10.82
C LEU A 11 1.75 -2.22 -10.84
N SER A 12 0.78 -1.70 -11.60
CA SER A 12 0.48 -0.26 -11.63
C SER A 12 -0.25 0.23 -10.38
N THR A 13 -0.77 -0.69 -9.55
CA THR A 13 -1.44 -0.34 -8.30
C THR A 13 -0.43 0.05 -7.24
N TYR A 14 -0.88 0.80 -6.24
CA TYR A 14 -0.04 1.22 -5.11
C TYR A 14 0.60 0.01 -4.40
N TRP A 15 -0.20 -1.04 -4.15
CA TRP A 15 0.26 -2.23 -3.45
C TRP A 15 1.18 -3.11 -4.31
N GLY A 16 0.86 -3.30 -5.59
CA GLY A 16 1.68 -4.08 -6.50
C GLY A 16 3.06 -3.46 -6.71
N GLY A 17 3.13 -2.13 -6.92
CA GLY A 17 4.39 -1.41 -7.07
C GLY A 17 5.24 -1.45 -5.79
N ARG A 18 4.65 -1.17 -4.62
CA ARG A 18 5.36 -1.23 -3.32
C ARG A 18 5.83 -2.64 -2.98
N LEU A 19 5.05 -3.67 -3.31
CA LEU A 19 5.45 -5.05 -3.12
C LEU A 19 6.62 -5.41 -4.03
N ALA A 20 6.55 -5.06 -5.32
CA ALA A 20 7.63 -5.30 -6.26
C ALA A 20 8.94 -4.67 -5.77
N GLU A 21 8.91 -3.37 -5.43
CA GLU A 21 10.04 -2.65 -4.82
C GLU A 21 10.60 -3.37 -3.59
N ALA A 22 9.74 -3.85 -2.69
CA ALA A 22 10.17 -4.59 -1.50
C ALA A 22 10.76 -5.98 -1.82
N LEU A 23 10.34 -6.62 -2.91
CA LEU A 23 10.88 -7.90 -3.37
C LEU A 23 12.20 -7.73 -4.11
N GLU A 24 12.48 -6.57 -4.73
CA GLU A 24 13.77 -6.30 -5.39
C GLU A 24 14.95 -6.34 -4.41
N ALA A 25 14.72 -6.04 -3.14
CA ALA A 25 15.73 -6.14 -2.08
C ALA A 25 15.97 -7.59 -1.59
N SER A 26 15.18 -8.57 -2.04
CA SER A 26 15.29 -9.95 -1.58
C SER A 26 16.17 -10.79 -2.51
N GLU A 27 17.19 -11.43 -1.94
CA GLU A 27 18.06 -12.40 -2.65
C GLU A 27 17.36 -13.75 -2.90
N GLU A 28 16.33 -14.08 -2.10
CA GLU A 28 15.55 -15.32 -2.29
C GLU A 28 14.60 -15.29 -3.50
N VAL A 29 14.38 -14.09 -4.06
CA VAL A 29 13.54 -13.90 -5.24
C VAL A 29 14.46 -13.72 -6.43
N GLU A 30 14.46 -14.69 -7.33
CA GLU A 30 15.25 -14.71 -8.55
C GLU A 30 14.78 -13.64 -9.54
N ALA A 31 13.48 -13.67 -9.81
CA ALA A 31 12.84 -12.93 -10.87
C ALA A 31 11.49 -12.40 -10.38
N ILE A 32 11.19 -11.15 -10.73
CA ILE A 32 9.92 -10.50 -10.44
C ILE A 32 9.37 -10.04 -11.77
N ILE A 33 8.19 -10.54 -12.12
CA ILE A 33 7.46 -10.14 -13.31
C ILE A 33 6.20 -9.44 -12.81
N GLY A 34 5.96 -8.20 -13.25
CA GLY A 34 4.72 -7.50 -12.95
C GLY A 34 3.88 -7.32 -14.20
N VAL A 35 2.57 -7.51 -14.05
CA VAL A 35 1.60 -7.39 -15.13
C VAL A 35 0.51 -6.39 -14.79
N ASP A 36 0.22 -5.50 -15.73
CA ASP A 36 -0.89 -4.57 -15.66
C ASP A 36 -1.20 -3.96 -17.04
N SER A 37 -2.39 -3.39 -17.16
CA SER A 37 -2.86 -2.63 -18.32
C SER A 37 -2.28 -1.20 -18.38
N ARG A 38 -1.80 -0.68 -17.24
CA ARG A 38 -1.22 0.67 -17.10
C ARG A 38 0.24 0.57 -16.67
N ASP A 39 0.98 1.65 -16.86
CA ASP A 39 2.39 1.67 -16.49
C ASP A 39 2.62 1.62 -14.98
N PRO A 40 3.78 1.10 -14.55
CA PRO A 40 4.22 1.17 -13.16
C PRO A 40 4.21 2.61 -12.64
N THR A 41 3.89 2.76 -11.36
CA THR A 41 3.88 4.06 -10.67
C THR A 41 5.13 4.28 -9.81
N ARG A 42 6.07 3.33 -9.85
CA ARG A 42 7.33 3.34 -9.11
C ARG A 42 8.46 2.93 -10.03
N GLU A 43 9.64 3.47 -9.75
CA GLU A 43 10.88 3.05 -10.38
C GLU A 43 11.23 1.64 -9.88
N LEU A 44 11.52 0.74 -10.81
CA LEU A 44 11.79 -0.66 -10.53
C LEU A 44 13.01 -1.08 -11.37
N GLU A 45 14.04 -1.62 -10.72
CA GLU A 45 15.29 -1.97 -11.38
C GLU A 45 15.28 -3.43 -11.85
N ARG A 46 14.91 -4.35 -10.95
CA ARG A 46 14.95 -5.81 -11.17
C ARG A 46 13.66 -6.37 -11.75
N THR A 47 12.53 -5.68 -11.55
CA THR A 47 11.20 -6.18 -11.91
C THR A 47 10.92 -5.99 -13.38
N GLU A 48 10.62 -7.06 -14.12
CA GLU A 48 10.21 -6.97 -15.51
C GLU A 48 8.72 -6.59 -15.61
N PHE A 49 8.41 -5.54 -16.37
CA PHE A 49 7.02 -5.14 -16.60
C PHE A 49 6.52 -5.62 -17.95
N VAL A 50 5.38 -6.31 -17.94
CA VAL A 50 4.66 -6.71 -19.15
C VAL A 50 3.30 -6.01 -19.17
N ARG A 51 3.13 -5.09 -20.11
CA ARG A 51 1.84 -4.40 -20.29
C ARG A 51 0.83 -5.33 -20.96
N VAL A 52 -0.05 -5.95 -20.18
CA VAL A 52 -1.11 -6.84 -20.64
C VAL A 52 -2.41 -6.55 -19.90
N GLY A 53 -3.53 -6.72 -20.60
CA GLY A 53 -4.83 -6.78 -19.95
C GLY A 53 -5.02 -8.09 -19.18
N THR A 54 -6.18 -8.25 -18.57
CA THR A 54 -6.49 -9.39 -17.71
C THR A 54 -6.87 -10.68 -18.45
N GLN A 55 -6.37 -10.87 -19.67
CA GLN A 55 -6.74 -12.03 -20.49
C GLN A 55 -5.97 -13.26 -20.00
N HIS A 56 -6.67 -14.32 -19.59
CA HIS A 56 -6.06 -15.54 -19.05
C HIS A 56 -5.05 -16.18 -20.00
N SER A 57 -5.25 -16.11 -21.32
CA SER A 57 -4.35 -16.69 -22.32
C SER A 57 -2.96 -16.03 -22.34
N LEU A 58 -2.88 -14.71 -22.12
CA LEU A 58 -1.62 -13.98 -22.02
C LEU A 58 -0.93 -14.26 -20.69
N LEU A 59 -1.69 -14.26 -19.59
CA LEU A 59 -1.17 -14.57 -18.26
C LEU A 59 -0.59 -15.99 -18.19
N ARG A 60 -1.29 -16.97 -18.76
CA ARG A 60 -0.82 -18.36 -18.85
C ARG A 60 0.51 -18.47 -19.61
N ARG A 61 0.63 -17.79 -20.76
CA ARG A 61 1.89 -17.74 -21.52
C ARG A 61 3.04 -17.15 -20.71
N ILE A 62 2.78 -16.12 -19.89
CA ILE A 62 3.79 -15.52 -19.02
C ILE A 62 4.17 -16.50 -17.92
N VAL A 63 3.20 -17.13 -17.26
CA VAL A 63 3.42 -18.13 -16.21
C VAL A 63 4.31 -19.27 -16.71
N GLU A 64 3.98 -19.83 -17.88
CA GLU A 64 4.74 -20.92 -18.49
C GLU A 64 6.13 -20.47 -18.96
N ALA A 65 6.22 -19.39 -19.74
CA ALA A 65 7.49 -18.96 -20.33
C ALA A 65 8.50 -18.45 -19.30
N ALA A 66 8.01 -17.83 -18.22
CA ALA A 66 8.85 -17.35 -17.14
C ALA A 66 8.92 -18.33 -15.97
N GLU A 67 8.38 -19.54 -16.08
CA GLU A 67 8.39 -20.58 -15.03
C GLU A 67 8.00 -20.02 -13.64
N ILE A 68 6.89 -19.28 -13.58
CA ILE A 68 6.43 -18.62 -12.35
C ILE A 68 5.96 -19.67 -11.34
N ASP A 69 6.52 -19.65 -10.12
CA ASP A 69 6.07 -20.50 -9.02
C ASP A 69 5.11 -19.78 -8.05
N THR A 70 5.22 -18.46 -7.92
CA THR A 70 4.44 -17.68 -6.96
C THR A 70 3.69 -16.54 -7.67
N VAL A 71 2.37 -16.48 -7.51
CA VAL A 71 1.54 -15.39 -8.02
C VAL A 71 1.01 -14.56 -6.85
N VAL A 72 1.13 -13.24 -6.93
CA VAL A 72 0.55 -12.31 -5.96
C VAL A 72 -0.45 -11.40 -6.67
N ASP A 73 -1.71 -11.48 -6.27
CA ASP A 73 -2.78 -10.64 -6.79
C ASP A 73 -3.09 -9.46 -5.88
N THR A 74 -2.72 -8.27 -6.35
CA THR A 74 -2.88 -7.01 -5.62
C THR A 74 -3.92 -6.08 -6.25
N ARG A 75 -4.64 -6.55 -7.28
CA ARG A 75 -5.52 -5.71 -8.11
C ARG A 75 -6.83 -5.34 -7.45
N LEU A 76 -7.27 -6.09 -6.45
CA LEU A 76 -8.60 -5.96 -5.85
C LEU A 76 -8.88 -4.50 -5.47
N ILE A 77 -9.90 -3.93 -6.11
CA ILE A 77 -10.42 -2.60 -5.83
C ILE A 77 -11.34 -2.71 -4.62
N ILE A 78 -11.08 -1.90 -3.60
CA ILE A 78 -11.77 -1.97 -2.30
C ILE A 78 -12.46 -0.66 -1.93
N ASP A 79 -12.47 0.30 -2.85
CA ASP A 79 -13.02 1.63 -2.60
C ASP A 79 -13.66 2.18 -3.89
N SER A 80 -14.97 2.43 -3.83
CA SER A 80 -15.80 2.84 -4.97
C SER A 80 -15.51 4.26 -5.44
N VAL A 81 -14.74 5.07 -4.69
CA VAL A 81 -14.34 6.42 -5.11
C VAL A 81 -13.43 6.37 -6.34
N TRP A 82 -12.67 5.28 -6.53
CA TRP A 82 -11.61 5.18 -7.54
C TRP A 82 -11.98 4.34 -8.77
N ALA A 83 -13.20 3.80 -8.81
CA ALA A 83 -13.68 3.01 -9.93
C ALA A 83 -15.21 3.03 -10.03
N SER A 84 -15.71 3.06 -11.27
CA SER A 84 -17.13 2.80 -11.51
C SER A 84 -17.49 1.35 -11.13
N PRO A 85 -18.75 1.06 -10.78
CA PRO A 85 -19.17 -0.30 -10.42
C PRO A 85 -18.82 -1.35 -11.48
N GLY A 86 -19.02 -1.04 -12.77
CA GLY A 86 -18.66 -1.97 -13.85
C GLY A 86 -17.16 -2.22 -13.95
N ARG A 87 -16.32 -1.19 -13.76
CA ARG A 87 -14.86 -1.34 -13.76
C ARG A 87 -14.39 -2.12 -12.54
N ALA A 88 -15.00 -1.89 -11.37
CA ALA A 88 -14.71 -2.62 -10.15
C ALA A 88 -15.06 -4.11 -10.30
N HIS A 89 -16.25 -4.42 -10.82
CA HIS A 89 -16.70 -5.80 -11.05
C HIS A 89 -15.81 -6.54 -12.06
N GLU A 90 -15.51 -5.91 -13.21
CA GLU A 90 -14.61 -6.48 -14.22
C GLU A 90 -13.22 -6.78 -13.63
N ASN A 91 -12.67 -5.89 -12.81
CA ASN A 91 -11.37 -6.08 -12.20
C ASN A 91 -11.39 -7.14 -11.09
N ASN A 92 -12.37 -7.06 -10.18
CA ASN A 92 -12.43 -7.85 -8.96
C ASN A 92 -12.92 -9.27 -9.20
N VAL A 93 -13.95 -9.45 -10.03
CA VAL A 93 -14.56 -10.77 -10.25
C VAL A 93 -13.94 -11.41 -11.48
N ILE A 94 -14.21 -10.84 -12.67
CA ILE A 94 -13.74 -11.40 -13.95
C ILE A 94 -12.20 -11.44 -13.98
N GLY A 95 -11.57 -10.39 -13.46
CA GLY A 95 -10.12 -10.29 -13.41
C GLY A 95 -9.45 -11.32 -12.50
N THR A 96 -10.07 -11.64 -11.36
CA THR A 96 -9.61 -12.70 -10.45
C THR A 96 -9.76 -14.06 -11.11
N MET A 97 -10.93 -14.36 -11.69
CA MET A 97 -11.19 -15.62 -12.40
C MET A 97 -10.17 -15.88 -13.50
N ASN A 98 -9.77 -14.86 -14.26
CA ASN A 98 -8.74 -14.99 -15.30
C ASN A 98 -7.34 -15.29 -14.73
N VAL A 99 -6.99 -14.75 -13.55
CA VAL A 99 -5.72 -15.08 -12.88
C VAL A 99 -5.75 -16.52 -12.37
N LEU A 100 -6.84 -16.94 -11.74
CA LEU A 100 -7.01 -18.31 -11.26
C LEU A 100 -6.93 -19.32 -12.41
N ALA A 101 -7.57 -19.02 -13.55
CA ALA A 101 -7.48 -19.85 -14.76
C ALA A 101 -6.05 -19.97 -15.31
N ALA A 102 -5.23 -18.92 -15.18
CA ALA A 102 -3.81 -18.97 -15.55
C ALA A 102 -2.97 -19.78 -14.55
N CYS A 103 -3.36 -19.79 -13.27
CA CYS A 103 -2.65 -20.55 -12.22
C CYS A 103 -2.99 -22.05 -12.21
N GLY A 104 -4.19 -22.44 -12.65
CA GLY A 104 -4.71 -23.81 -12.52
C GLY A 104 -4.55 -24.72 -13.75
N GLY A 105 -3.84 -24.29 -14.79
CA GLY A 105 -3.64 -25.13 -15.99
C GLY A 105 -2.80 -26.39 -15.69
N PRO A 106 -2.96 -27.48 -16.46
CA PRO A 106 -2.19 -28.72 -16.25
C PRO A 106 -0.67 -28.54 -16.38
N ASP A 107 -0.24 -27.56 -17.18
CA ASP A 107 1.17 -27.21 -17.38
C ASP A 107 1.63 -26.05 -16.46
N SER A 108 0.81 -25.67 -15.47
CA SER A 108 1.12 -24.54 -14.59
C SER A 108 2.25 -24.88 -13.63
N THR A 109 3.26 -24.01 -13.61
CA THR A 109 4.37 -24.06 -12.66
C THR A 109 4.03 -23.44 -11.31
N VAL A 110 2.86 -22.80 -11.18
CA VAL A 110 2.45 -22.12 -9.95
C VAL A 110 2.28 -23.13 -8.83
N ARG A 111 2.92 -22.85 -7.70
CA ARG A 111 2.82 -23.60 -6.45
C ARG A 111 2.28 -22.74 -5.32
N LYS A 112 2.17 -21.42 -5.54
CA LYS A 112 1.67 -20.50 -4.54
C LYS A 112 0.86 -19.36 -5.14
N LEU A 113 -0.26 -19.05 -4.51
CA LEU A 113 -1.11 -17.91 -4.84
C LEU A 113 -1.38 -17.08 -3.58
N VAL A 114 -1.02 -15.80 -3.61
CA VAL A 114 -1.28 -14.84 -2.54
C VAL A 114 -2.32 -13.83 -3.03
N PHE A 115 -3.48 -13.80 -2.41
CA PHE A 115 -4.59 -12.93 -2.78
C PHE A 115 -4.76 -11.79 -1.76
N LYS A 116 -4.54 -10.55 -2.20
CA LYS A 116 -4.70 -9.35 -1.37
C LYS A 116 -6.18 -8.95 -1.29
N SER A 117 -6.90 -9.62 -0.40
CA SER A 117 -8.30 -9.34 -0.09
C SER A 117 -8.50 -8.07 0.75
N SER A 118 -9.67 -7.96 1.40
CA SER A 118 -10.12 -6.83 2.19
C SER A 118 -11.05 -7.28 3.30
N ALA A 119 -10.94 -6.66 4.47
CA ALA A 119 -11.87 -6.88 5.56
C ALA A 119 -13.31 -6.43 5.26
N HIS A 120 -13.54 -5.72 4.14
CA HIS A 120 -14.88 -5.50 3.60
C HIS A 120 -15.65 -6.80 3.30
N TYR A 121 -14.95 -7.94 3.20
CA TYR A 121 -15.55 -9.27 3.20
C TYR A 121 -16.51 -9.50 4.37
N TYR A 122 -16.15 -9.09 5.59
CA TYR A 122 -16.99 -9.27 6.79
C TYR A 122 -18.21 -8.35 6.82
N GLY A 123 -18.15 -7.22 6.10
CA GLY A 123 -19.17 -6.18 6.16
C GLY A 123 -19.02 -5.25 7.35
N CYS A 124 -20.12 -4.59 7.70
CA CYS A 124 -20.22 -3.67 8.83
C CYS A 124 -21.71 -3.45 9.22
N ALA A 125 -22.12 -4.00 10.35
CA ALA A 125 -23.47 -3.97 10.90
C ALA A 125 -23.46 -3.77 12.42
N ARG A 126 -24.66 -3.56 12.98
CA ARG A 126 -24.86 -3.14 14.38
C ARG A 126 -24.49 -4.23 15.39
N ASP A 127 -24.74 -5.47 15.01
CA ASP A 127 -24.64 -6.70 15.81
C ASP A 127 -23.38 -7.52 15.45
N ASP A 128 -22.46 -6.93 14.68
CA ASP A 128 -21.17 -7.54 14.37
C ASP A 128 -20.34 -7.74 15.65
N PRO A 129 -19.48 -8.78 15.70
CA PRO A 129 -18.59 -9.03 16.82
C PRO A 129 -17.60 -7.87 17.02
N ALA A 130 -17.02 -7.80 18.22
CA ALA A 130 -15.97 -6.81 18.51
C ALA A 130 -14.72 -6.99 17.64
N PHE A 131 -14.36 -8.25 17.36
CA PHE A 131 -13.27 -8.65 16.50
C PHE A 131 -13.73 -9.81 15.62
N PHE A 132 -13.50 -9.70 14.31
CA PHE A 132 -13.64 -10.82 13.39
C PHE A 132 -12.38 -11.68 13.42
N THR A 133 -12.57 -12.99 13.56
CA THR A 133 -11.53 -14.00 13.36
C THR A 133 -11.63 -14.58 11.95
N GLU A 134 -10.60 -15.29 11.50
CA GLU A 134 -10.49 -15.80 10.12
C GLU A 134 -11.49 -16.92 9.81
N ASP A 135 -11.93 -17.67 10.81
CA ASP A 135 -12.95 -18.72 10.75
C ASP A 135 -14.39 -18.19 10.71
N MET A 136 -14.60 -16.90 11.00
CA MET A 136 -15.92 -16.30 10.93
C MET A 136 -16.37 -16.09 9.49
N GLU A 137 -17.59 -16.51 9.21
CA GLU A 137 -18.29 -16.14 7.98
C GLU A 137 -18.86 -14.73 8.07
N ARG A 138 -19.26 -14.19 6.92
CA ARG A 138 -19.94 -12.90 6.82
C ARG A 138 -21.35 -13.00 7.44
N PRO A 139 -21.67 -12.28 8.54
CA PRO A 139 -22.96 -12.46 9.24
C PRO A 139 -24.17 -11.93 8.46
N HIS A 140 -23.94 -10.94 7.58
CA HIS A 140 -24.99 -10.23 6.86
C HIS A 140 -24.71 -10.21 5.36
N PRO A 141 -25.75 -10.26 4.49
CA PRO A 141 -25.55 -10.12 3.05
C PRO A 141 -24.81 -8.83 2.65
N PRO A 142 -24.02 -8.86 1.56
CA PRO A 142 -23.33 -7.68 1.06
C PRO A 142 -24.30 -6.56 0.65
N ARG A 143 -24.05 -5.35 1.17
CA ARG A 143 -24.94 -4.20 0.99
C ARG A 143 -24.57 -3.38 -0.24
N THR A 144 -23.30 -3.36 -0.63
CA THR A 144 -22.81 -2.61 -1.79
C THR A 144 -22.39 -3.54 -2.92
N SER A 145 -22.30 -3.01 -4.15
CA SER A 145 -21.76 -3.79 -5.28
C SER A 145 -20.32 -4.20 -5.04
N LEU A 146 -19.52 -3.30 -4.44
CA LEU A 146 -18.13 -3.57 -4.14
C LEU A 146 -17.98 -4.69 -3.10
N GLU A 147 -18.83 -4.71 -2.07
CA GLU A 147 -18.84 -5.82 -1.11
C GLU A 147 -19.23 -7.15 -1.77
N ARG A 148 -20.20 -7.14 -2.71
CA ARG A 148 -20.54 -8.34 -3.50
C ARG A 148 -19.34 -8.82 -4.31
N ASP A 149 -18.67 -7.91 -5.02
CA ASP A 149 -17.50 -8.24 -5.84
C ASP A 149 -16.36 -8.84 -5.01
N ILE A 150 -16.12 -8.31 -3.79
CA ILE A 150 -15.10 -8.85 -2.88
C ILE A 150 -15.48 -10.27 -2.42
N VAL A 151 -16.73 -10.49 -2.02
CA VAL A 151 -17.21 -11.81 -1.57
C VAL A 151 -17.12 -12.83 -2.71
N GLU A 152 -17.53 -12.44 -3.92
CA GLU A 152 -17.46 -13.31 -5.10
C GLU A 152 -16.02 -13.64 -5.51
N ALA A 153 -15.13 -12.65 -5.50
CA ALA A 153 -13.71 -12.86 -5.78
C ALA A 153 -13.06 -13.80 -4.76
N GLU A 154 -13.33 -13.63 -3.47
CA GLU A 154 -12.78 -14.49 -2.42
C GLU A 154 -13.34 -15.91 -2.49
N ALA A 155 -14.64 -16.07 -2.80
CA ALA A 155 -15.25 -17.38 -3.03
C ALA A 155 -14.59 -18.11 -4.21
N ALA A 156 -14.31 -17.40 -5.31
CA ALA A 156 -13.58 -17.98 -6.44
C ALA A 156 -12.17 -18.46 -6.06
N VAL A 157 -11.45 -17.70 -5.23
CA VAL A 157 -10.11 -18.07 -4.75
C VAL A 157 -10.19 -19.27 -3.80
N ALA A 158 -11.20 -19.34 -2.94
CA ALA A 158 -11.43 -20.49 -2.07
C ALA A 158 -11.75 -21.76 -2.89
N ASP A 159 -12.65 -21.65 -3.86
CA ASP A 159 -12.97 -22.72 -4.82
C ASP A 159 -11.73 -23.23 -5.56
N PHE A 160 -10.83 -22.32 -5.94
CA PHE A 160 -9.56 -22.68 -6.57
C PHE A 160 -8.64 -23.44 -5.62
N ALA A 161 -8.53 -22.98 -4.36
CA ALA A 161 -7.72 -23.66 -3.35
C ALA A 161 -8.20 -25.11 -3.11
N GLU A 162 -9.51 -25.35 -3.09
CA GLU A 162 -10.08 -26.70 -2.97
C GLU A 162 -9.79 -27.58 -4.20
N LYS A 163 -9.86 -27.01 -5.41
CA LYS A 163 -9.66 -27.73 -6.67
C LYS A 163 -8.18 -27.94 -7.02
N SER A 164 -7.26 -27.21 -6.39
CA SER A 164 -5.82 -27.23 -6.68
C SER A 164 -5.02 -27.46 -5.40
N PRO A 165 -5.05 -28.69 -4.83
CA PRO A 165 -4.38 -28.99 -3.56
C PRO A 165 -2.85 -28.88 -3.60
N ASP A 166 -2.26 -28.89 -4.81
CA ASP A 166 -0.82 -28.71 -5.02
C ASP A 166 -0.39 -27.22 -5.00
N VAL A 167 -1.34 -26.29 -4.88
CA VAL A 167 -1.09 -24.84 -4.82
C VAL A 167 -1.41 -24.32 -3.42
N SER A 168 -0.40 -23.77 -2.73
CA SER A 168 -0.58 -23.09 -1.45
C SER A 168 -1.27 -21.74 -1.67
N VAL A 169 -2.50 -21.59 -1.19
CA VAL A 169 -3.31 -20.37 -1.38
C VAL A 169 -3.42 -19.60 -0.07
N SER A 170 -2.99 -18.34 -0.08
CA SER A 170 -3.07 -17.43 1.07
C SER A 170 -3.99 -16.24 0.75
N ILE A 171 -5.03 -16.03 1.56
CA ILE A 171 -5.97 -14.91 1.42
C ILE A 171 -5.73 -13.93 2.57
N LEU A 172 -5.39 -12.68 2.27
CA LEU A 172 -5.11 -11.66 3.29
C LEU A 172 -6.22 -10.61 3.35
N ARG A 173 -6.96 -10.55 4.46
CA ARG A 173 -8.05 -9.59 4.69
C ARG A 173 -7.53 -8.38 5.47
N PHE A 174 -7.25 -7.29 4.77
CA PHE A 174 -6.69 -6.09 5.37
C PHE A 174 -7.73 -5.20 6.04
N ALA A 175 -7.40 -4.69 7.23
CA ALA A 175 -8.09 -3.58 7.90
C ALA A 175 -7.92 -2.26 7.11
N ASN A 176 -8.46 -1.16 7.63
CA ASN A 176 -8.32 0.15 6.98
C ASN A 176 -6.85 0.57 6.96
N VAL A 177 -6.35 1.01 5.81
CA VAL A 177 -4.95 1.35 5.66
C VAL A 177 -4.75 2.86 5.71
N LEU A 178 -3.75 3.30 6.47
CA LEU A 178 -3.29 4.68 6.52
C LEU A 178 -1.78 4.74 6.25
N GLY A 179 -1.36 5.85 5.67
CA GLY A 179 0.03 6.10 5.31
C GLY A 179 0.21 7.44 4.59
N PRO A 180 1.46 7.83 4.34
CA PRO A 180 1.81 9.06 3.63
C PRO A 180 1.27 9.06 2.21
N ASP A 181 1.59 7.99 1.49
CA ASP A 181 1.51 7.93 0.04
C ASP A 181 0.27 7.14 -0.42
N VAL A 182 -0.25 6.26 0.43
CA VAL A 182 -1.47 5.52 0.13
C VAL A 182 -2.68 6.45 0.01
N ARG A 183 -3.40 6.33 -1.09
CA ARG A 183 -4.67 7.05 -1.32
C ARG A 183 -5.83 6.14 -0.97
N THR A 184 -6.38 6.30 0.24
CA THR A 184 -7.61 5.62 0.69
C THR A 184 -8.71 6.64 1.00
N SER A 185 -9.98 6.23 0.98
CA SER A 185 -11.07 7.10 1.45
C SER A 185 -10.81 7.61 2.87
N HIS A 186 -10.32 6.77 3.80
CA HIS A 186 -10.02 7.22 5.17
C HIS A 186 -8.89 8.24 5.22
N ARG A 187 -7.85 8.07 4.40
CA ARG A 187 -6.79 9.08 4.25
C ARG A 187 -7.34 10.42 3.76
N ALA A 188 -8.27 10.39 2.80
CA ALA A 188 -8.93 11.59 2.27
C ALA A 188 -9.83 12.24 3.34
N LEU A 189 -10.63 11.44 4.05
CA LEU A 189 -11.50 11.88 5.15
C LEU A 189 -10.69 12.59 6.25
N PHE A 190 -9.61 11.97 6.71
CA PHE A 190 -8.74 12.54 7.73
C PHE A 190 -7.88 13.71 7.21
N GLY A 191 -7.76 13.87 5.89
CA GLY A 191 -7.18 15.05 5.27
C GLY A 191 -8.02 16.32 5.44
N LEU A 192 -9.33 16.19 5.70
CA LEU A 192 -10.23 17.33 5.85
C LEU A 192 -9.91 18.18 7.08
N PRO A 193 -10.22 19.50 7.08
CA PRO A 193 -10.02 20.37 8.25
C PRO A 193 -10.87 19.95 9.46
N ALA A 194 -12.11 19.53 9.19
CA ALA A 194 -13.02 18.92 10.17
C ALA A 194 -13.55 17.61 9.59
N VAL A 195 -13.63 16.58 10.43
CA VAL A 195 -13.99 15.23 10.01
C VAL A 195 -15.52 15.05 10.11
N PRO A 196 -16.25 14.83 9.01
CA PRO A 196 -17.66 14.49 9.05
C PRO A 196 -17.90 13.20 9.83
N VAL A 197 -18.79 13.25 10.81
CA VAL A 197 -19.18 12.08 11.63
C VAL A 197 -20.69 11.89 11.61
N VAL A 198 -21.14 10.65 11.81
CA VAL A 198 -22.56 10.32 11.99
C VAL A 198 -22.98 10.73 13.39
N LEU A 199 -23.97 11.62 13.48
CA LEU A 199 -24.46 12.16 14.75
C LEU A 199 -24.93 11.02 15.66
N GLY A 200 -24.35 10.96 16.87
CA GLY A 200 -24.66 9.93 17.87
C GLY A 200 -23.87 8.63 17.73
N PHE A 201 -22.90 8.55 16.82
CA PHE A 201 -22.04 7.38 16.63
C PHE A 201 -20.58 7.70 16.88
N ASP A 202 -19.89 6.77 17.57
CA ASP A 202 -18.45 6.80 17.79
C ASP A 202 -17.88 5.39 17.58
N PRO A 203 -17.74 4.96 16.30
CA PRO A 203 -17.38 3.59 15.97
C PRO A 203 -15.92 3.27 16.31
N ARG A 204 -15.65 1.97 16.48
CA ARG A 204 -14.30 1.43 16.69
C ARG A 204 -13.58 1.26 15.36
N TYR A 205 -12.41 1.85 15.25
CA TYR A 205 -11.53 1.76 14.09
C TYR A 205 -10.26 0.99 14.43
N GLN A 206 -9.91 0.07 13.55
CA GLN A 206 -8.59 -0.53 13.46
C GLN A 206 -7.92 -0.04 12.18
N PHE A 207 -6.64 0.29 12.29
CA PHE A 207 -5.83 0.72 11.15
C PHE A 207 -4.59 -0.16 11.02
N VAL A 208 -4.04 -0.24 9.83
CA VAL A 208 -2.73 -0.81 9.57
C VAL A 208 -1.91 0.20 8.78
N HIS A 209 -0.62 0.32 9.10
CA HIS A 209 0.28 1.19 8.35
C HIS A 209 0.60 0.57 6.98
N GLU A 210 0.74 1.39 5.95
CA GLU A 210 1.07 0.93 4.60
C GLU A 210 2.34 0.06 4.52
N ASP A 211 3.37 0.36 5.32
CA ASP A 211 4.59 -0.45 5.40
C ASP A 211 4.31 -1.87 5.92
N ASP A 212 3.39 -2.00 6.90
CA ASP A 212 3.02 -3.30 7.46
C ASP A 212 2.17 -4.11 6.49
N VAL A 213 1.40 -3.45 5.61
CA VAL A 213 0.69 -4.11 4.51
C VAL A 213 1.67 -4.78 3.55
N VAL A 214 2.70 -4.03 3.12
CA VAL A 214 3.76 -4.55 2.24
C VAL A 214 4.57 -5.62 2.96
N GLY A 215 4.87 -5.42 4.25
CA GLY A 215 5.55 -6.39 5.10
C GLY A 215 4.77 -7.70 5.21
N ALA A 216 3.45 -7.66 5.40
CA ALA A 216 2.60 -8.84 5.47
C ALA A 216 2.56 -9.59 4.14
N LEU A 217 2.42 -8.89 3.02
CA LEU A 217 2.47 -9.50 1.68
C LEU A 217 3.82 -10.18 1.43
N ARG A 218 4.93 -9.49 1.72
CA ARG A 218 6.28 -10.04 1.59
C ARG A 218 6.46 -11.26 2.50
N HIS A 219 6.04 -11.19 3.76
CA HIS A 219 6.11 -12.31 4.70
C HIS A 219 5.40 -13.55 4.15
N VAL A 220 4.18 -13.39 3.67
CA VAL A 220 3.41 -14.50 3.08
C VAL A 220 4.00 -14.97 1.75
N VAL A 221 4.65 -14.13 0.95
CA VAL A 221 5.39 -14.59 -0.25
C VAL A 221 6.51 -15.56 0.16
N HIS A 222 7.27 -15.25 1.20
CA HIS A 222 8.39 -16.10 1.65
C HIS A 222 7.96 -17.34 2.44
N ALA A 223 6.96 -17.21 3.33
CA ALA A 223 6.53 -18.29 4.22
C ALA A 223 5.39 -19.11 3.61
N ASP A 224 5.46 -20.44 3.63
CA ASP A 224 4.37 -21.31 3.14
C ASP A 224 3.20 -21.32 4.15
N LEU A 225 2.19 -20.50 3.88
CA LEU A 225 1.09 -20.19 4.81
C LEU A 225 -0.26 -20.30 4.09
N PRO A 226 -0.78 -21.52 3.87
CA PRO A 226 -2.10 -21.68 3.27
C PRO A 226 -3.21 -21.24 4.25
N GLY A 227 -4.29 -20.67 3.70
CA GLY A 227 -5.47 -20.25 4.45
C GLY A 227 -5.73 -18.75 4.45
N VAL A 228 -6.64 -18.32 5.31
CA VAL A 228 -7.06 -16.92 5.45
C VAL A 228 -6.31 -16.28 6.62
N PHE A 229 -5.87 -15.04 6.45
CA PHE A 229 -5.19 -14.25 7.47
C PHE A 229 -5.76 -12.84 7.55
N ASN A 230 -6.16 -12.41 8.74
CA ASN A 230 -6.54 -11.03 8.99
C ASN A 230 -5.31 -10.17 9.21
N VAL A 231 -5.26 -9.04 8.51
CA VAL A 231 -4.15 -8.08 8.61
C VAL A 231 -4.67 -6.78 9.20
N GLY A 232 -4.50 -6.62 10.51
CA GLY A 232 -4.83 -5.42 11.25
C GLY A 232 -3.80 -5.20 12.35
N ALA A 233 -3.38 -3.96 12.59
CA ALA A 233 -2.41 -3.69 13.64
C ALA A 233 -3.03 -3.85 15.04
N ASP A 234 -2.17 -3.94 16.05
CA ASP A 234 -2.61 -4.07 17.44
C ASP A 234 -3.37 -2.82 17.92
N GLY A 235 -4.47 -3.07 18.64
CA GLY A 235 -5.33 -2.05 19.22
C GLY A 235 -6.44 -1.54 18.30
N VAL A 236 -7.46 -0.94 18.92
CA VAL A 236 -8.56 -0.25 18.26
C VAL A 236 -8.74 1.12 18.92
N LEU A 237 -9.22 2.09 18.16
CA LEU A 237 -9.49 3.44 18.64
C LEU A 237 -10.93 3.82 18.34
N ALA A 238 -11.57 4.58 19.23
CA ALA A 238 -12.82 5.25 18.89
C ALA A 238 -12.55 6.33 17.83
N LEU A 239 -13.54 6.61 16.97
CA LEU A 239 -13.40 7.64 15.94
C LEU A 239 -13.10 9.02 16.57
N SER A 240 -13.70 9.33 17.71
CA SER A 240 -13.42 10.54 18.49
C SER A 240 -11.95 10.64 18.91
N GLU A 241 -11.35 9.53 19.36
CA GLU A 241 -9.92 9.46 19.70
C GLU A 241 -9.03 9.65 18.48
N VAL A 242 -9.38 9.04 17.34
CA VAL A 242 -8.66 9.23 16.07
C VAL A 242 -8.66 10.70 15.67
N VAL A 243 -9.83 11.36 15.73
CA VAL A 243 -9.97 12.80 15.42
C VAL A 243 -9.13 13.66 16.38
N ALA A 244 -9.12 13.32 17.67
CA ALA A 244 -8.34 14.02 18.68
C ALA A 244 -6.82 13.85 18.46
N LEU A 245 -6.33 12.64 18.17
CA LEU A 245 -4.93 12.36 17.88
C LEU A 245 -4.44 13.10 16.63
N LEU A 246 -5.32 13.29 15.64
CA LEU A 246 -5.05 14.08 14.44
C LEU A 246 -5.08 15.60 14.70
N GLY A 247 -5.46 16.05 15.90
CA GLY A 247 -5.59 17.47 16.25
C GLY A 247 -6.74 18.17 15.50
N LYS A 248 -7.80 17.43 15.15
CA LYS A 248 -8.91 17.90 14.32
C LYS A 248 -10.20 18.04 15.12
N ARG A 249 -11.22 18.62 14.49
CA ARG A 249 -12.57 18.72 15.06
C ARG A 249 -13.51 17.74 14.36
N SER A 250 -14.39 17.11 15.13
CA SER A 250 -15.51 16.33 14.59
C SER A 250 -16.63 17.27 14.14
N ALA A 251 -17.21 17.00 12.97
CA ALA A 251 -18.35 17.73 12.42
C ALA A 251 -19.55 16.76 12.31
N PRO A 252 -20.50 16.77 13.25
CA PRO A 252 -21.64 15.85 13.26
C PRO A 252 -22.72 16.27 12.25
N VAL A 253 -22.35 16.27 10.96
CA VAL A 253 -23.18 16.74 9.84
C VAL A 253 -23.96 15.63 9.15
N LEU A 254 -23.68 14.38 9.50
CA LEU A 254 -24.37 13.22 8.94
C LEU A 254 -25.48 12.77 9.90
N PRO A 255 -26.77 12.98 9.58
CA PRO A 255 -27.86 12.49 10.41
C PRO A 255 -27.90 10.95 10.40
N PRO A 256 -28.34 10.30 11.49
CA PRO A 256 -28.38 8.84 11.60
C PRO A 256 -29.50 8.21 10.74
N TRP A 257 -30.45 9.03 10.29
CA TRP A 257 -31.47 8.74 9.29
C TRP A 257 -31.20 9.59 8.04
N GLY A 258 -31.33 9.01 6.85
CA GLY A 258 -31.02 9.74 5.60
C GLY A 258 -29.54 10.03 5.36
N THR A 259 -28.62 9.31 6.02
CA THR A 259 -27.16 9.50 5.91
C THR A 259 -26.67 9.53 4.45
N GLY A 260 -27.24 8.69 3.58
CA GLY A 260 -26.89 8.66 2.16
C GLY A 260 -27.23 9.96 1.41
N LEU A 261 -28.34 10.64 1.76
CA LEU A 261 -28.69 11.93 1.17
C LEU A 261 -27.73 13.03 1.62
N ALA A 262 -27.35 13.03 2.90
CA ALA A 262 -26.35 13.97 3.43
C ALA A 262 -24.94 13.71 2.84
N ALA A 263 -24.57 12.44 2.64
CA ALA A 263 -23.35 12.10 1.93
C ALA A 263 -23.38 12.60 0.47
N ALA A 264 -24.52 12.47 -0.21
CA ALA A 264 -24.69 12.97 -1.58
C ALA A 264 -24.58 14.51 -1.67
N THR A 265 -25.03 15.26 -0.66
CA THR A 265 -24.82 16.72 -0.61
C THR A 265 -23.37 17.07 -0.33
N LEU A 266 -22.69 16.37 0.58
CA LEU A 266 -21.24 16.52 0.83
C LEU A 266 -20.40 16.24 -0.43
N ARG A 267 -20.81 15.26 -1.24
CA ARG A 267 -20.15 14.95 -2.51
C ARG A 267 -20.19 16.12 -3.49
N ARG A 268 -21.25 16.93 -3.50
CA ARG A 268 -21.34 18.13 -4.35
C ARG A 268 -20.33 19.22 -3.98
N VAL A 269 -19.85 19.22 -2.74
CA VAL A 269 -18.81 20.16 -2.26
C VAL A 269 -17.42 19.52 -2.20
N GLY A 270 -17.23 18.37 -2.88
CA GLY A 270 -15.93 17.71 -3.03
C GLY A 270 -15.56 16.72 -1.92
N ILE A 271 -16.49 16.41 -1.00
CA ILE A 271 -16.27 15.42 0.06
C ILE A 271 -16.96 14.12 -0.35
N ASP A 272 -16.21 13.18 -0.93
CA ASP A 272 -16.75 11.88 -1.34
C ASP A 272 -16.67 10.89 -0.17
N LEU A 273 -17.83 10.47 0.34
CA LEU A 273 -17.95 9.44 1.37
C LEU A 273 -18.56 8.21 0.72
N SER A 274 -17.73 7.19 0.48
CA SER A 274 -18.19 5.96 -0.15
C SER A 274 -19.27 5.25 0.69
N PRO A 275 -20.20 4.52 0.07
CA PRO A 275 -21.21 3.74 0.79
C PRO A 275 -20.59 2.77 1.82
N GLU A 276 -19.44 2.17 1.48
CA GLU A 276 -18.69 1.26 2.34
C GLU A 276 -18.08 1.98 3.55
N MET A 277 -17.61 3.22 3.36
CA MET A 277 -17.14 4.07 4.46
C MET A 277 -18.27 4.48 5.38
N LEU A 278 -19.47 4.80 4.86
CA LEU A 278 -20.60 5.20 5.70
C LEU A 278 -21.00 4.09 6.69
N GLY A 279 -20.91 2.82 6.28
CA GLY A 279 -21.06 1.68 7.18
C GLY A 279 -20.06 1.73 8.33
N GLN A 280 -18.78 1.91 7.99
CA GLN A 280 -17.70 1.99 8.99
C GLN A 280 -17.79 3.22 9.90
N LEU A 281 -18.22 4.37 9.40
CA LEU A 281 -18.49 5.57 10.21
C LEU A 281 -19.66 5.40 11.18
N ARG A 282 -20.47 4.36 10.99
CA ARG A 282 -21.59 4.04 11.86
C ARG A 282 -21.28 2.92 12.84
N TYR A 283 -20.72 1.79 12.40
CA TYR A 283 -20.54 0.63 13.28
C TYR A 283 -19.08 0.24 13.52
N GLY A 284 -18.16 0.66 12.64
CA GLY A 284 -16.75 0.30 12.73
C GLY A 284 -16.48 -1.17 12.45
N ARG A 285 -15.22 -1.59 12.60
CA ARG A 285 -14.80 -2.98 12.43
C ARG A 285 -13.45 -3.21 13.12
N GLY A 286 -13.34 -4.31 13.86
CA GLY A 286 -12.08 -4.83 14.40
C GLY A 286 -11.79 -6.22 13.86
N LEU A 287 -10.52 -6.53 13.67
CA LEU A 287 -10.01 -7.84 13.26
C LEU A 287 -9.09 -8.39 14.33
N ASP A 288 -9.20 -9.69 14.59
CA ASP A 288 -8.21 -10.44 15.33
C ASP A 288 -7.00 -10.70 14.42
N ASN A 289 -5.80 -10.35 14.87
CA ASN A 289 -4.57 -10.47 14.10
C ASN A 289 -3.62 -11.54 14.68
N ARG A 290 -4.07 -12.33 15.65
CA ARG A 290 -3.23 -13.30 16.37
C ARG A 290 -2.72 -14.41 15.45
N LEU A 291 -3.53 -14.86 14.48
CA LEU A 291 -3.15 -15.93 13.57
C LEU A 291 -1.93 -15.53 12.71
N LEU A 292 -1.96 -14.35 12.10
CA LEU A 292 -0.81 -13.86 11.33
C LEU A 292 0.44 -13.68 12.21
N LYS A 293 0.30 -13.14 13.42
CA LYS A 293 1.43 -13.01 14.35
C LYS A 293 2.03 -14.36 14.75
N ALA A 294 1.21 -15.39 14.89
CA ALA A 294 1.67 -16.75 15.21
C ALA A 294 2.56 -17.36 14.09
N THR A 295 2.48 -16.84 12.86
CA THR A 295 3.38 -17.23 11.75
C THR A 295 4.77 -16.60 11.84
N GLY A 296 5.04 -15.77 12.86
CA GLY A 296 6.29 -15.03 13.04
C GLY A 296 6.27 -13.61 12.46
N PHE A 297 5.16 -13.17 11.87
CA PHE A 297 5.01 -11.80 11.41
C PHE A 297 4.90 -10.81 12.58
N ALA A 298 5.66 -9.72 12.53
CA ALA A 298 5.61 -8.65 13.51
C ALA A 298 5.20 -7.34 12.84
N TYR A 299 4.15 -6.72 13.37
CA TYR A 299 3.76 -5.37 12.97
C TYR A 299 4.78 -4.36 13.49
N ARG A 300 5.17 -3.41 12.64
CA ARG A 300 6.04 -2.30 13.02
C ARG A 300 5.29 -1.22 13.78
N TYR A 301 4.00 -1.03 13.50
CA TYR A 301 3.18 -0.01 14.13
C TYR A 301 1.87 -0.58 14.66
N THR A 302 1.44 -0.10 15.82
CA THR A 302 0.07 -0.26 16.34
C THR A 302 -0.91 0.61 15.57
N THR A 303 -2.22 0.38 15.75
CA THR A 303 -3.28 1.26 15.21
C THR A 303 -3.07 2.72 15.65
N ARG A 304 -2.67 2.93 16.91
CA ARG A 304 -2.43 4.27 17.47
C ARG A 304 -1.22 4.95 16.84
N GLU A 305 -0.10 4.25 16.70
CA GLU A 305 1.11 4.79 16.06
C GLU A 305 0.87 5.10 14.59
N THR A 306 0.09 4.26 13.89
CA THR A 306 -0.33 4.51 12.51
C THR A 306 -1.07 5.86 12.38
N VAL A 307 -1.99 6.17 13.30
CA VAL A 307 -2.71 7.45 13.31
C VAL A 307 -1.77 8.62 13.65
N LEU A 308 -0.85 8.44 14.60
CA LEU A 308 0.13 9.47 14.95
C LEU A 308 1.06 9.81 13.78
N LYS A 309 1.54 8.80 13.04
CA LYS A 309 2.34 9.01 11.82
C LYS A 309 1.59 9.78 10.75
N LEU A 310 0.30 9.47 10.57
CA LEU A 310 -0.53 10.26 9.68
C LEU A 310 -0.66 11.72 10.16
N ALA A 311 -0.79 11.95 11.48
CA ALA A 311 -0.83 13.30 12.04
C ALA A 311 0.45 14.08 11.75
N GLU A 312 1.62 13.47 11.94
CA GLU A 312 2.93 14.04 11.61
C GLU A 312 3.00 14.43 10.13
N GLN A 313 2.60 13.51 9.24
CA GLN A 313 2.64 13.76 7.80
C GLN A 313 1.66 14.84 7.34
N LEU A 314 0.47 14.91 7.93
CA LEU A 314 -0.48 15.98 7.64
C LEU A 314 0.06 17.37 8.04
N ARG A 315 0.92 17.44 9.06
CA ARG A 315 1.61 18.69 9.45
C ARG A 315 2.72 19.06 8.48
N LEU A 316 3.45 18.05 7.96
CA LEU A 316 4.56 18.24 7.01
C LEU A 316 4.10 18.45 5.56
N ALA A 317 2.92 17.95 5.18
CA ALA A 317 2.43 17.96 3.80
C ALA A 317 2.45 19.35 3.12
N PRO A 318 2.08 20.48 3.78
CA PRO A 318 2.18 21.80 3.17
C PRO A 318 3.61 22.20 2.80
N ILE A 319 4.61 21.69 3.52
CA ILE A 319 6.04 21.98 3.33
C ILE A 319 6.59 21.11 2.19
N LEU A 320 6.17 19.84 2.13
CA LEU A 320 6.66 18.86 1.14
C LEU A 320 6.02 18.99 -0.25
N ARG A 321 4.97 19.80 -0.42
CA ARG A 321 4.21 19.96 -1.68
C ARG A 321 5.03 20.43 -2.89
N GLY A 322 6.27 20.88 -2.71
CA GLY A 322 7.16 21.34 -3.77
C GLY A 322 8.35 20.42 -4.09
N ALA A 323 8.52 19.29 -3.40
CA ALA A 323 9.80 18.56 -3.38
C ALA A 323 9.88 17.30 -4.24
N GLY A 324 8.87 16.95 -5.05
CA GLY A 324 8.94 15.74 -5.87
C GLY A 324 8.05 15.78 -7.09
N GLU A 325 8.64 15.53 -8.26
CA GLU A 325 7.88 15.15 -9.45
C GLU A 325 7.41 13.69 -9.30
N PRO A 326 6.14 13.38 -9.61
CA PRO A 326 5.66 12.00 -9.58
C PRO A 326 6.40 11.19 -10.65
N TYR A 327 6.85 9.98 -10.29
CA TYR A 327 7.50 9.07 -11.23
C TYR A 327 6.62 8.83 -12.46
N ARG A 328 7.21 8.98 -13.64
CA ARG A 328 6.59 8.70 -14.92
C ARG A 328 7.40 7.62 -15.62
N TYR A 329 6.78 6.48 -15.81
CA TYR A 329 7.39 5.39 -16.56
C TYR A 329 7.55 5.79 -18.04
N GLU A 330 8.79 5.87 -18.50
CA GLU A 330 9.13 6.08 -19.90
C GLU A 330 9.78 4.82 -20.45
N ARG A 331 9.00 4.02 -21.18
CA ARG A 331 9.42 2.69 -21.63
C ARG A 331 10.78 2.69 -22.33
N GLU A 332 11.03 3.67 -23.19
CA GLU A 332 12.29 3.77 -23.95
C GLU A 332 13.48 4.05 -23.03
N VAL A 333 13.29 4.91 -22.01
CA VAL A 333 14.31 5.21 -21.00
C VAL A 333 14.58 3.98 -20.14
N GLU A 334 13.54 3.29 -19.68
CA GLU A 334 13.65 2.09 -18.85
C GLU A 334 14.31 0.92 -19.59
N GLU A 335 13.95 0.69 -20.85
CA GLU A 335 14.61 -0.31 -21.68
C GLU A 335 16.09 0.05 -21.93
N PHE A 336 16.41 1.34 -22.10
CA PHE A 336 17.79 1.81 -22.20
C PHE A 336 18.55 1.60 -20.90
N LEU A 337 17.99 1.97 -19.74
CA LEU A 337 18.62 1.80 -18.42
C LEU A 337 18.93 0.33 -18.13
N ARG A 338 18.08 -0.60 -18.58
CA ARG A 338 18.28 -2.05 -18.40
C ARG A 338 19.32 -2.65 -19.33
N ARG A 339 19.28 -2.29 -20.62
CA ARG A 339 20.07 -2.96 -21.68
C ARG A 339 21.40 -2.28 -21.98
N SER A 340 21.55 -0.98 -21.68
CA SER A 340 22.75 -0.23 -22.04
C SER A 340 23.93 -0.62 -21.14
N PRO A 341 25.08 -1.04 -21.71
CA PRO A 341 26.28 -1.37 -20.94
C PRO A 341 26.94 -0.14 -20.31
N HIS A 342 26.51 1.07 -20.69
CA HIS A 342 27.03 2.34 -20.18
C HIS A 342 26.30 2.86 -18.94
N VAL A 343 25.26 2.15 -18.49
CA VAL A 343 24.52 2.51 -17.28
C VAL A 343 25.29 2.02 -16.06
N ASN A 344 25.66 2.96 -15.18
CA ASN A 344 26.43 2.64 -13.98
C ASN A 344 25.54 1.96 -12.93
N ARG A 345 25.46 0.63 -12.98
CA ARG A 345 24.71 -0.22 -12.03
C ARG A 345 25.16 -0.07 -10.57
N ASN A 346 26.34 0.51 -10.31
CA ASN A 346 26.83 0.73 -8.95
C ASN A 346 26.28 2.01 -8.28
N ARG A 347 25.49 2.84 -8.98
CA ARG A 347 24.89 4.04 -8.37
C ARG A 347 23.72 3.69 -7.42
N GLY A 348 22.91 2.68 -7.74
CA GLY A 348 21.82 2.19 -6.88
C GLY A 348 22.32 1.54 -5.58
N ARG A 349 23.38 0.72 -5.65
CA ARG A 349 24.03 0.11 -4.46
C ARG A 349 24.62 1.10 -3.46
N ARG A 350 24.94 2.34 -3.86
CA ARG A 350 25.39 3.39 -2.93
C ARG A 350 24.26 3.92 -2.03
N ARG A 351 22.99 3.80 -2.44
CA ARG A 351 21.84 4.12 -1.57
C ARG A 351 21.62 3.06 -0.48
N GLU A 352 21.90 1.79 -0.76
CA GLU A 352 21.76 0.68 0.20
C GLU A 352 22.84 0.67 1.30
N GLY A 353 23.99 1.31 1.07
CA GLY A 353 25.08 1.44 2.05
C GLY A 353 24.89 2.54 3.11
N ALA A 354 23.90 3.41 2.95
CA ALA A 354 23.63 4.54 3.86
C ALA A 354 22.62 4.18 4.96
N ASN A 355 22.79 3.03 5.62
CA ASN A 355 22.09 2.76 6.88
C ASN A 355 22.81 3.47 8.07
N GLY A 356 23.08 4.76 7.90
CA GLY A 356 23.81 5.59 8.85
C GLY A 356 23.29 7.01 8.80
N ARG A 357 22.24 7.28 9.60
CA ARG A 357 21.54 8.56 9.78
C ARG A 357 21.16 9.25 8.47
N ALA A 358 19.87 9.24 8.17
CA ALA A 358 19.28 10.09 7.13
C ALA A 358 19.85 11.51 7.24
N ALA A 359 20.28 12.08 6.11
CA ALA A 359 20.68 13.48 6.07
C ALA A 359 19.57 14.32 6.73
N PRO A 360 19.91 15.33 7.54
CA PRO A 360 18.92 16.20 8.19
C PRO A 360 17.92 16.81 7.20
N VAL A 361 18.33 16.90 5.92
CA VAL A 361 17.51 17.39 4.81
C VAL A 361 17.43 16.33 3.72
N ALA A 362 16.21 15.87 3.43
CA ALA A 362 15.93 15.00 2.30
C ALA A 362 16.07 15.76 0.96
N GLY A 363 16.74 15.14 -0.03
CA GLY A 363 16.88 15.69 -1.38
C GLY A 363 18.03 16.70 -1.57
N TYR A 364 18.82 16.98 -0.53
CA TYR A 364 20.02 17.84 -0.64
C TYR A 364 21.10 17.28 -1.56
N GLU A 365 21.14 15.95 -1.71
CA GLU A 365 22.12 15.24 -2.53
C GLU A 365 22.02 15.60 -4.01
N ASP A 366 20.84 16.04 -4.46
CA ASP A 366 20.55 16.37 -5.86
C ASP A 366 20.71 17.87 -6.17
N LEU A 367 21.00 18.72 -5.17
CA LEU A 367 21.14 20.17 -5.32
C LEU A 367 22.59 20.60 -5.57
N GLU A 368 22.78 21.60 -6.44
CA GLU A 368 24.08 22.23 -6.68
C GLU A 368 24.43 23.26 -5.59
N ALA A 369 25.72 23.53 -5.36
CA ALA A 369 26.17 24.47 -4.30
C ALA A 369 25.54 25.88 -4.40
N SER A 370 25.19 26.31 -5.61
CA SER A 370 24.48 27.57 -5.89
C SER A 370 23.02 27.59 -5.39
N GLU A 371 22.37 26.43 -5.32
CA GLU A 371 20.96 26.27 -4.93
C GLU A 371 20.78 26.08 -3.42
N LEU A 372 21.87 25.78 -2.72
CA LEU A 372 21.88 25.43 -1.30
C LEU A 372 21.83 26.63 -0.35
N GLY A 373 22.09 27.84 -0.84
CA GLY A 373 22.19 29.04 0.00
C GLY A 373 20.93 29.31 0.84
N THR A 374 19.75 29.21 0.22
CA THR A 374 18.46 29.44 0.90
C THR A 374 18.15 28.35 1.92
N LEU A 375 18.52 27.11 1.60
CA LEU A 375 18.26 25.95 2.43
C LEU A 375 19.18 25.93 3.65
N LEU A 376 20.49 26.11 3.47
CA LEU A 376 21.46 26.20 4.56
C LEU A 376 21.16 27.39 5.49
N GLY A 377 20.67 28.50 4.93
CA GLY A 377 20.21 29.65 5.70
C GLY A 377 18.97 29.38 6.58
N SER A 378 18.24 28.30 6.34
CA SER A 378 17.03 27.94 7.10
C SER A 378 17.28 26.88 8.19
N LEU A 379 18.48 26.30 8.25
CA LEU A 379 18.83 25.23 9.18
C LEU A 379 19.42 25.78 10.49
N GLU A 380 19.20 25.04 11.58
CA GLU A 380 19.83 25.30 12.88
C GLU A 380 21.32 24.87 12.85
N PRO A 381 22.19 25.43 13.70
CA PRO A 381 23.63 25.11 13.72
C PRO A 381 23.95 23.63 13.94
N ASP A 382 23.11 22.94 14.73
CA ASP A 382 23.25 21.51 15.00
C ASP A 382 22.94 20.68 13.74
N ASP A 383 21.94 21.09 12.95
CA ASP A 383 21.57 20.44 11.69
C ASP A 383 22.62 20.68 10.60
N LEU A 384 23.21 21.89 10.56
CA LEU A 384 24.32 22.20 9.66
C LEU A 384 25.57 21.37 9.99
N THR A 385 25.85 21.15 11.28
CA THR A 385 26.97 20.31 11.72
C THR A 385 26.73 18.84 11.36
N ALA A 386 25.52 18.33 11.58
CA ALA A 386 25.14 16.97 11.19
C ALA A 386 25.20 16.77 9.66
N LEU A 387 24.75 17.77 8.88
CA LEU A 387 24.81 17.76 7.42
C LEU A 387 26.27 17.76 6.91
N ARG A 388 27.15 18.53 7.56
CA ARG A 388 28.60 18.55 7.27
C ARG A 388 29.25 17.20 7.49
N GLU A 389 28.95 16.53 8.61
CA GLU A 389 29.47 15.21 8.93
C GLU A 389 28.97 14.16 7.94
N HIS A 390 27.69 14.23 7.57
CA HIS A 390 27.08 13.35 6.58
C HIS A 390 27.72 13.52 5.19
N GLU A 391 27.89 14.76 4.71
CA GLU A 391 28.51 15.02 3.40
C GLU A 391 29.97 14.53 3.34
N ARG A 392 30.73 14.65 4.45
CA ARG A 392 32.09 14.08 4.55
C ARG A 392 32.12 12.56 4.48
N ALA A 393 31.07 11.88 4.94
CA ALA A 393 30.99 10.42 4.94
C ALA A 393 30.57 9.84 3.58
N THR A 394 29.70 10.53 2.84
CA THR A 394 29.00 9.96 1.67
C THR A 394 29.64 10.30 0.32
N GLY A 395 30.40 11.40 0.21
CA GLY A 395 31.00 11.77 -1.08
C GLY A 395 31.87 13.03 -1.12
N ALA A 396 31.90 13.83 -0.05
CA ALA A 396 32.72 15.03 0.14
C ALA A 396 32.77 15.96 -1.08
N ARG A 397 31.61 16.46 -1.52
CA ARG A 397 31.58 17.51 -2.55
C ARG A 397 32.20 18.79 -1.98
N VAL A 398 33.31 19.23 -2.56
CA VAL A 398 34.13 20.33 -2.02
C VAL A 398 33.34 21.64 -1.95
N ASP A 399 32.56 21.95 -2.97
CA ASP A 399 31.79 23.20 -3.07
C ASP A 399 30.63 23.24 -2.06
N VAL A 400 30.05 22.07 -1.78
CA VAL A 400 28.93 21.86 -0.85
C VAL A 400 29.42 21.97 0.59
N LEU A 401 30.57 21.36 0.91
CA LEU A 401 31.23 21.52 2.21
C LEU A 401 31.65 22.97 2.46
N ALA A 402 32.13 23.68 1.43
CA ALA A 402 32.45 25.10 1.54
C ALA A 402 31.21 25.96 1.83
N ALA A 403 30.07 25.64 1.21
CA ALA A 403 28.81 26.32 1.47
C ALA A 403 28.28 26.06 2.89
N ILE A 404 28.37 24.82 3.39
CA ILE A 404 28.00 24.47 4.78
C ILE A 404 28.92 25.17 5.78
N ASP A 405 30.23 25.18 5.53
CA ASP A 405 31.22 25.84 6.40
C ASP A 405 31.02 27.36 6.42
N ALA A 406 30.65 27.97 5.29
CA ALA A 406 30.29 29.38 5.23
C ALA A 406 28.99 29.69 6.00
N ALA A 407 27.98 28.81 5.92
CA ALA A 407 26.73 28.97 6.67
C ALA A 407 26.94 28.81 8.18
N LEU A 408 27.80 27.86 8.61
CA LEU A 408 28.20 27.70 10.01
C LEU A 408 29.00 28.91 10.53
N ALA A 409 29.85 29.52 9.71
CA ALA A 409 30.64 30.69 10.11
C ALA A 409 29.82 31.99 10.18
N ALA A 410 28.65 32.04 9.53
CA ALA A 410 27.73 33.18 9.53
C ALA A 410 26.72 33.15 10.70
N ARG A 411 26.76 32.11 11.54
CA ARG A 411 25.89 31.87 12.70
C ARG A 411 26.74 31.90 13.97
#